data_AF-A0A2E7SQZ6-F1
#
_entry.id   AF-A0A2E7SQZ6-F1
#
_cell.length_a   1.000
_cell.length_b   1.000
_cell.length_c   1.000
_cell.angle_alpha   90.00
_cell.angle_beta   90.00
_cell.angle_gamma   90.00
#
_symmetry.space_group_name_H-M   'P 1'
#
loop_
_entity.id
_entity.type
_entity.pdbx_description
1 polymer ?
#
loop_
_entity_poly.entity_id
_entity_poly.type
_entity_poly.pdbx_seq_one_letter_code
_entity_poly.pdbx_strand_id
1 'polypeptide(L)'
;MKPEETSPRTKKYVRAVGPRLRVLLFSVFVLFALLGANSAYLSSITFLEWFKGETYQNYFYQFMFLGHLVLGLLIFLPVIFFGIFHIKNAWNRPNKRAASVGYGLFAISLVLLFSGLALMRVEGFEIKNPELRAVMYWAHVITPFLAVWLYILHRLAGPKIKWKAGVSWAAAVGVVVVGMVALHTQDPRKWNVVGPKEGVKYFEPSLARTASGKFIPADTLMMDKYCQECHPDVYEGWFHSVHHFSSFNNEPYFFSISETRKKMLERDGNVKASRWCAGCHDPVPFFSGAFDDPDFDIRKHPTAHAGITCTVCHAITHVNSTKGNADYTIEE
;
A
#
# COMPACT_ATOMS: atom_id res chain seq x y z
N MET A 1 -86.00 -15.21 2.25
CA MET A 1 -84.78 -15.17 1.40
C MET A 1 -83.72 -14.42 2.18
N LYS A 2 -82.73 -15.11 2.76
CA LYS A 2 -81.67 -14.48 3.59
C LYS A 2 -80.63 -13.83 2.67
N PRO A 3 -80.13 -12.62 2.99
CA PRO A 3 -79.10 -11.97 2.18
C PRO A 3 -77.75 -12.68 2.37
N GLU A 4 -77.07 -12.91 1.25
CA GLU A 4 -75.73 -13.51 1.17
C GLU A 4 -74.69 -12.48 1.67
N GLU A 5 -74.11 -12.74 2.84
CA GLU A 5 -72.96 -12.01 3.35
C GLU A 5 -71.70 -12.37 2.53
N THR A 6 -71.26 -11.43 1.69
CA THR A 6 -70.00 -11.53 0.98
C THR A 6 -68.84 -11.20 1.92
N SER A 7 -68.22 -12.24 2.47
CA SER A 7 -66.97 -12.14 3.24
C SER A 7 -65.87 -11.42 2.44
N PRO A 8 -65.24 -10.36 2.97
CA PRO A 8 -64.16 -9.65 2.28
C PRO A 8 -62.92 -10.55 2.18
N ARG A 9 -62.53 -10.87 0.95
CA ARG A 9 -61.28 -11.61 0.64
C ARG A 9 -60.09 -10.92 1.30
N THR A 10 -59.56 -11.51 2.35
CA THR A 10 -58.32 -11.08 3.01
C THR A 10 -57.15 -11.22 2.01
N LYS A 11 -56.66 -10.09 1.48
CA LYS A 11 -55.50 -10.08 0.59
C LYS A 11 -54.31 -10.70 1.30
N LYS A 12 -53.85 -11.87 0.82
CA LYS A 12 -52.70 -12.61 1.34
C LYS A 12 -51.48 -11.68 1.39
N TYR A 13 -50.85 -11.54 2.56
CA TYR A 13 -49.68 -10.66 2.71
C TYR A 13 -48.50 -11.19 1.88
N VAL A 14 -48.16 -10.49 0.80
CA VAL A 14 -46.97 -10.78 -0.01
C VAL A 14 -45.81 -9.92 0.49
N ARG A 15 -44.67 -10.54 0.80
CA ARG A 15 -43.45 -9.83 1.22
C ARG A 15 -42.92 -8.97 0.06
N ALA A 16 -42.47 -7.75 0.35
CA ALA A 16 -41.87 -6.85 -0.66
C ALA A 16 -40.57 -7.40 -1.26
N VAL A 17 -39.86 -8.26 -0.51
CA VAL A 17 -38.66 -8.97 -0.96
C VAL A 17 -39.00 -10.44 -1.20
N GLY A 18 -39.20 -10.80 -2.46
CA GLY A 18 -39.41 -12.18 -2.92
C GLY A 18 -38.13 -13.04 -2.82
N PRO A 19 -38.20 -14.35 -3.12
CA PRO A 19 -37.07 -15.27 -2.98
C PRO A 19 -35.84 -14.87 -3.80
N ARG A 20 -36.01 -14.53 -5.08
CA ARG A 20 -34.92 -14.08 -5.97
C ARG A 20 -34.30 -12.76 -5.48
N LEU A 21 -35.15 -11.80 -5.10
CA LEU A 21 -34.70 -10.49 -4.59
C LEU A 21 -33.97 -10.62 -3.24
N ARG A 22 -34.26 -11.67 -2.46
CA ARG A 22 -33.55 -11.96 -1.21
C ARG A 22 -32.12 -12.44 -1.44
N VAL A 23 -31.89 -13.27 -2.46
CA VAL A 23 -30.54 -13.68 -2.86
C VAL A 23 -29.74 -12.46 -3.28
N LEU A 24 -30.31 -11.61 -4.14
CA LEU A 24 -29.67 -10.37 -4.58
C LEU A 24 -29.34 -9.44 -3.40
N LEU A 25 -30.29 -9.26 -2.47
CA LEU A 25 -30.07 -8.47 -1.26
C LEU A 25 -28.94 -9.03 -0.39
N PHE A 26 -28.85 -10.35 -0.27
CA PHE A 26 -27.77 -10.99 0.47
C PHE A 26 -26.42 -10.73 -0.20
N SER A 27 -26.33 -10.86 -1.53
CA SER A 27 -25.12 -10.49 -2.29
C SER A 27 -24.73 -9.03 -2.07
N VAL A 28 -25.71 -8.10 -2.11
CA VAL A 28 -25.47 -6.68 -1.81
C VAL A 28 -24.91 -6.50 -0.39
N PHE A 29 -25.46 -7.18 0.62
CA PHE A 29 -24.94 -7.08 1.99
C PHE A 29 -23.53 -7.65 2.14
N VAL A 30 -23.22 -8.78 1.50
CA VAL A 30 -21.87 -9.36 1.54
C VAL A 30 -20.87 -8.41 0.87
N LEU A 31 -21.17 -7.93 -0.33
CA LEU A 31 -20.30 -7.00 -1.04
C LEU A 31 -20.12 -5.68 -0.28
N PHE A 32 -21.21 -5.14 0.29
CA PHE A 32 -21.14 -3.92 1.11
C PHE A 32 -20.29 -4.13 2.37
N ALA A 33 -20.40 -5.30 3.03
CA ALA A 33 -19.60 -5.64 4.19
C ALA A 33 -18.10 -5.74 3.85
N LEU A 34 -17.75 -6.36 2.73
CA LEU A 34 -16.37 -6.45 2.27
C LEU A 34 -15.82 -5.07 1.86
N LEU A 35 -16.60 -4.31 1.09
CA LEU A 35 -16.22 -2.96 0.67
C LEU A 35 -16.07 -2.03 1.87
N GLY A 36 -16.97 -2.10 2.85
CA GLY A 36 -16.88 -1.31 4.08
C GLY A 36 -15.63 -1.62 4.91
N ALA A 37 -15.25 -2.90 5.03
CA ALA A 37 -14.01 -3.29 5.70
C ALA A 37 -12.77 -2.79 4.96
N ASN A 38 -12.75 -2.92 3.63
CA ASN A 38 -11.69 -2.42 2.78
C ASN A 38 -11.55 -0.89 2.84
N SER A 39 -12.67 -0.15 2.76
CA SER A 39 -12.69 1.31 2.93
C SER A 39 -12.17 1.74 4.30
N ALA A 40 -12.59 1.05 5.37
CA ALA A 40 -12.11 1.36 6.72
C ALA A 40 -10.58 1.21 6.83
N TYR A 41 -10.00 0.18 6.22
CA TYR A 41 -8.56 0.03 6.12
C TYR A 41 -7.91 1.17 5.32
N LEU A 42 -8.39 1.46 4.10
CA LEU A 42 -7.80 2.51 3.26
C LEU A 42 -7.84 3.87 3.95
N SER A 43 -8.99 4.24 4.53
CA SER A 43 -9.14 5.47 5.30
C SER A 43 -8.24 5.51 6.52
N SER A 44 -7.99 4.38 7.18
CA SER A 44 -7.07 4.31 8.34
C SER A 44 -5.63 4.59 7.93
N ILE A 45 -5.17 4.05 6.80
CA ILE A 45 -3.82 4.33 6.29
C ILE A 45 -3.69 5.79 5.84
N THR A 46 -4.66 6.32 5.10
CA THR A 46 -4.68 7.75 4.72
C THR A 46 -4.67 8.67 5.95
N PHE A 47 -5.43 8.32 6.98
CA PHE A 47 -5.44 9.06 8.24
C PHE A 47 -4.09 8.99 8.97
N LEU A 48 -3.45 7.83 9.00
CA LEU A 48 -2.13 7.66 9.60
C LEU A 48 -1.04 8.45 8.87
N GLU A 49 -1.06 8.46 7.55
CA GLU A 49 -0.18 9.27 6.71
C GLU A 49 -0.37 10.76 6.99
N TRP A 50 -1.62 11.24 7.06
CA TRP A 50 -1.93 12.61 7.45
C TRP A 50 -1.45 12.94 8.87
N PHE A 51 -1.61 12.01 9.83
CA PHE A 51 -1.26 12.24 11.23
C PHE A 51 0.25 12.21 11.49
N LYS A 52 1.00 11.34 10.80
CA LYS A 52 2.44 11.17 11.00
C LYS A 52 3.31 11.97 10.03
N GLY A 53 2.77 12.39 8.89
CA GLY A 53 3.54 13.05 7.83
C GLY A 53 4.50 12.12 7.08
N GLU A 54 4.33 10.81 7.21
CA GLU A 54 5.13 9.78 6.54
C GLU A 54 4.25 9.03 5.52
N THR A 55 4.81 8.65 4.38
CA THR A 55 4.09 7.89 3.35
C THR A 55 3.91 6.44 3.75
N TYR A 56 2.66 5.99 3.83
CA TYR A 56 2.32 4.59 4.14
C TYR A 56 1.63 3.86 2.96
N GLN A 57 1.52 4.49 1.78
CA GLN A 57 0.86 3.87 0.61
C GLN A 57 1.77 2.86 -0.14
N ASN A 58 2.14 1.77 0.53
CA ASN A 58 3.01 0.72 -0.03
C ASN A 58 2.30 -0.21 -1.03
N TYR A 59 3.01 -1.25 -1.50
CA TYR A 59 2.48 -2.27 -2.40
C TYR A 59 1.15 -2.88 -1.90
N PHE A 60 1.05 -3.22 -0.61
CA PHE A 60 -0.16 -3.78 -0.04
C PHE A 60 -1.34 -2.79 -0.06
N TYR A 61 -1.09 -1.49 0.18
CA TYR A 61 -2.10 -0.44 0.00
C TYR A 61 -2.63 -0.42 -1.44
N GLN A 62 -1.77 -0.56 -2.45
CA GLN A 62 -2.19 -0.59 -3.85
C GLN A 62 -3.09 -1.80 -4.17
N PHE A 63 -2.81 -2.99 -3.61
CA PHE A 63 -3.71 -4.15 -3.75
C PHE A 63 -5.06 -3.91 -3.08
N MET A 64 -5.06 -3.29 -1.90
CA MET A 64 -6.31 -2.97 -1.21
C MET A 64 -7.12 -1.92 -1.97
N PHE A 65 -6.45 -0.93 -2.58
CA PHE A 65 -7.08 0.04 -3.47
C PHE A 65 -7.64 -0.61 -4.74
N LEU A 66 -6.88 -1.51 -5.39
CA LEU A 66 -7.38 -2.29 -6.52
C LEU A 66 -8.60 -3.15 -6.12
N GLY A 67 -8.52 -3.80 -4.96
CA GLY A 67 -9.63 -4.56 -4.39
C GLY A 67 -10.88 -3.69 -4.17
N HIS A 68 -10.70 -2.44 -3.73
CA HIS A 68 -11.78 -1.47 -3.61
C HIS A 68 -12.48 -1.23 -4.95
N LEU A 69 -11.70 -1.00 -6.02
CA LEU A 69 -12.22 -0.77 -7.37
C LEU A 69 -13.00 -1.99 -7.87
N VAL A 70 -12.43 -3.19 -7.74
CA VAL A 70 -13.08 -4.44 -8.18
C VAL A 70 -14.37 -4.68 -7.41
N LEU A 71 -14.36 -4.57 -6.08
CA LEU A 71 -15.55 -4.73 -5.25
C LEU A 71 -16.61 -3.66 -5.56
N GLY A 72 -16.19 -2.42 -5.83
CA GLY A 72 -17.04 -1.32 -6.25
C GLY A 72 -17.76 -1.60 -7.57
N LEU A 73 -17.05 -2.12 -8.57
CA LEU A 73 -17.64 -2.55 -9.84
C LEU A 73 -18.60 -3.74 -9.66
N LEU A 74 -18.23 -4.71 -8.83
CA LEU A 74 -19.06 -5.89 -8.55
C LEU A 74 -20.38 -5.53 -7.85
N ILE A 75 -20.38 -4.55 -6.94
CA ILE A 75 -21.60 -4.14 -6.21
C ILE A 75 -22.51 -3.21 -7.02
N PHE A 76 -21.98 -2.57 -8.06
CA PHE A 76 -22.66 -1.56 -8.86
C PHE A 76 -24.01 -2.04 -9.41
N LEU A 77 -23.99 -3.09 -10.24
CA LEU A 77 -25.20 -3.62 -10.86
C LEU A 77 -26.17 -4.26 -9.84
N PRO A 78 -25.72 -5.08 -8.88
CA PRO A 78 -26.60 -5.63 -7.85
C PRO A 78 -27.42 -4.59 -7.09
N VAL A 79 -26.83 -3.45 -6.71
CA VAL A 79 -27.53 -2.37 -6.00
C VAL A 79 -28.58 -1.71 -6.90
N ILE A 80 -28.23 -1.41 -8.16
CA ILE A 80 -29.17 -0.81 -9.12
C ILE A 80 -30.36 -1.73 -9.36
N PHE A 81 -30.12 -3.00 -9.70
CA PHE A 81 -31.18 -3.96 -9.93
C PHE A 81 -32.03 -4.17 -8.69
N PHE A 82 -31.41 -4.33 -7.52
CA PHE A 82 -32.14 -4.48 -6.26
C PHE A 82 -33.05 -3.28 -6.00
N GLY A 83 -32.53 -2.06 -6.13
CA GLY A 83 -33.29 -0.83 -5.90
C GLY A 83 -34.50 -0.71 -6.83
N ILE A 84 -34.31 -0.89 -8.14
CA ILE A 84 -35.39 -0.80 -9.14
C ILE A 84 -36.50 -1.83 -8.84
N PHE A 85 -36.14 -3.11 -8.67
CA PHE A 85 -37.14 -4.15 -8.40
C PHE A 85 -37.79 -4.02 -7.03
N HIS A 86 -37.05 -3.55 -6.02
CA HIS A 86 -37.60 -3.31 -4.69
C HIS A 86 -38.64 -2.18 -4.72
N ILE A 87 -38.31 -1.06 -5.40
CA ILE A 87 -39.23 0.06 -5.61
C ILE A 87 -40.50 -0.40 -6.35
N LYS A 88 -40.34 -1.13 -7.47
CA LYS A 88 -41.47 -1.65 -8.24
C LYS A 88 -42.41 -2.55 -7.41
N ASN A 89 -41.88 -3.27 -6.42
CA ASN A 89 -42.67 -4.11 -5.52
C ASN A 89 -43.29 -3.36 -4.33
N ALA A 90 -42.80 -2.15 -4.02
CA ALA A 90 -43.10 -1.42 -2.78
C ALA A 90 -43.81 -0.08 -2.98
N TRP A 91 -43.79 0.52 -4.18
CA TRP A 91 -44.30 1.89 -4.44
C TRP A 91 -45.77 2.10 -4.03
N ASN A 92 -46.63 1.09 -4.23
CA ASN A 92 -48.05 1.15 -3.90
C ASN A 92 -48.39 0.60 -2.50
N ARG A 93 -47.41 0.51 -1.59
CA ARG A 93 -47.63 0.06 -0.21
C ARG A 93 -48.15 1.22 0.67
N PRO A 94 -48.94 0.91 1.72
CA PRO A 94 -49.57 1.92 2.57
C PRO A 94 -48.58 2.73 3.41
N ASN A 95 -47.41 2.17 3.74
CA ASN A 95 -46.39 2.88 4.50
C ASN A 95 -45.57 3.82 3.60
N LYS A 96 -46.14 5.00 3.33
CA LYS A 96 -45.51 6.03 2.47
C LYS A 96 -44.19 6.57 3.05
N ARG A 97 -44.06 6.64 4.38
CA ARG A 97 -42.81 7.08 5.03
C ARG A 97 -41.64 6.15 4.69
N ALA A 98 -41.84 4.83 4.83
CA ALA A 98 -40.81 3.85 4.48
C ALA A 98 -40.46 3.89 2.98
N ALA A 99 -41.45 4.09 2.11
CA ALA A 99 -41.24 4.24 0.67
C ALA A 99 -40.40 5.48 0.33
N SER A 100 -40.75 6.66 0.90
CA SER A 100 -40.01 7.91 0.68
C SER A 100 -38.55 7.82 1.14
N VAL A 101 -38.30 7.26 2.33
CA VAL A 101 -36.92 7.03 2.81
C VAL A 101 -36.19 6.03 1.92
N GLY A 102 -36.90 5.02 1.40
CA GLY A 102 -36.34 4.07 0.43
C GLY A 102 -35.89 4.72 -0.88
N TYR A 103 -36.65 5.70 -1.41
CA TYR A 103 -36.24 6.48 -2.58
C TYR A 103 -35.00 7.32 -2.29
N GLY A 104 -34.96 7.98 -1.13
CA GLY A 104 -33.78 8.74 -0.69
C GLY A 104 -32.54 7.85 -0.57
N LEU A 105 -32.67 6.68 0.06
CA LEU A 105 -31.59 5.70 0.17
C LEU A 105 -31.08 5.24 -1.19
N PHE A 106 -32.00 4.96 -2.13
CA PHE A 106 -31.61 4.55 -3.48
C PHE A 106 -30.89 5.68 -4.22
N ALA A 107 -31.39 6.92 -4.14
CA ALA A 107 -30.75 8.08 -4.75
C ALA A 107 -29.33 8.31 -4.21
N ILE A 108 -29.14 8.29 -2.88
CA ILE A 108 -27.81 8.42 -2.27
C ILE A 108 -26.89 7.26 -2.66
N SER A 109 -27.43 6.04 -2.78
CA SER A 109 -26.65 4.89 -3.26
C SER A 109 -26.19 5.08 -4.70
N LEU A 110 -27.01 5.67 -5.57
CA LEU A 110 -26.61 6.01 -6.93
C LEU A 110 -25.50 7.07 -6.93
N VAL A 111 -25.62 8.14 -6.12
CA VAL A 111 -24.55 9.14 -5.99
C VAL A 111 -23.24 8.49 -5.53
N LEU A 112 -23.27 7.59 -4.54
CA LEU A 112 -22.10 6.85 -4.09
C LEU A 112 -21.45 6.03 -5.23
N LEU A 113 -22.26 5.27 -5.97
CA LEU A 113 -21.77 4.41 -7.05
C LEU A 113 -21.20 5.21 -8.23
N PHE A 114 -21.92 6.25 -8.67
CA PHE A 114 -21.49 7.06 -9.81
C PHE A 114 -20.33 8.00 -9.46
N SER A 115 -20.24 8.52 -8.23
CA SER A 115 -19.05 9.23 -7.77
C SER A 115 -17.83 8.32 -7.72
N GLY A 116 -17.99 7.06 -7.31
CA GLY A 116 -16.91 6.07 -7.33
C GLY A 116 -16.41 5.77 -8.74
N LEU A 117 -17.33 5.53 -9.68
CA LEU A 117 -16.99 5.40 -11.10
C LEU A 117 -16.26 6.66 -11.61
N ALA A 118 -16.83 7.85 -11.39
CA ALA A 118 -16.26 9.11 -11.86
C ALA A 118 -14.83 9.41 -11.33
N LEU A 119 -14.45 8.83 -10.19
CA LEU A 119 -13.12 9.00 -9.61
C LEU A 119 -12.06 8.05 -10.18
N MET A 120 -12.48 7.01 -10.92
CA MET A 120 -11.58 6.09 -11.59
C MET A 120 -10.67 6.84 -12.56
N ARG A 121 -9.44 6.35 -12.70
CA ARG A 121 -8.45 6.84 -13.67
C ARG A 121 -8.12 5.68 -14.60
N VAL A 122 -8.86 5.60 -15.69
CA VAL A 122 -8.61 4.66 -16.78
C VAL A 122 -8.34 5.50 -18.01
N GLU A 123 -7.47 5.03 -18.90
CA GLU A 123 -7.17 5.74 -20.14
C GLU A 123 -8.46 6.12 -20.90
N GLY A 124 -8.60 7.41 -21.22
CA GLY A 124 -9.82 7.96 -21.86
C GLY A 124 -11.00 8.24 -20.92
N PHE A 125 -10.91 7.86 -19.64
CA PHE A 125 -11.93 8.10 -18.62
C PHE A 125 -11.30 8.65 -17.33
N GLU A 126 -11.05 9.97 -17.34
CA GLU A 126 -10.52 10.70 -16.19
C GLU A 126 -11.09 12.13 -16.10
N ILE A 127 -11.50 12.52 -14.91
CA ILE A 127 -11.85 13.93 -14.63
C ILE A 127 -10.56 14.70 -14.38
N LYS A 128 -10.19 15.55 -15.36
CA LYS A 128 -9.02 16.43 -15.31
C LYS A 128 -9.25 17.71 -14.49
N ASN A 129 -10.49 18.17 -14.40
CA ASN A 129 -10.83 19.37 -13.63
C ASN A 129 -10.70 19.09 -12.11
N PRO A 130 -9.85 19.82 -11.37
CA PRO A 130 -9.57 19.56 -9.97
C PRO A 130 -10.76 19.84 -9.04
N GLU A 131 -11.56 20.88 -9.31
CA GLU A 131 -12.74 21.22 -8.52
C GLU A 131 -13.82 20.15 -8.64
N LEU A 132 -14.11 19.74 -9.88
CA LEU A 132 -15.09 18.67 -10.13
C LEU A 132 -14.65 17.36 -9.48
N ARG A 133 -13.35 17.04 -9.54
CA ARG A 133 -12.79 15.86 -8.88
C ARG A 133 -12.93 15.95 -7.36
N ALA A 134 -12.69 17.12 -6.76
CA ALA A 134 -12.87 17.32 -5.32
C ALA A 134 -14.33 17.15 -4.89
N VAL A 135 -15.28 17.66 -5.68
CA VAL A 135 -16.72 17.46 -5.44
C VAL A 135 -17.08 15.99 -5.48
N MET A 136 -16.62 15.24 -6.50
CA MET A 136 -16.86 13.80 -6.60
C MET A 136 -16.21 13.03 -5.45
N TYR A 137 -15.01 13.41 -5.04
CA TYR A 137 -14.31 12.82 -3.91
C TYR A 137 -15.11 12.98 -2.61
N TRP A 138 -15.50 14.21 -2.27
CA TRP A 138 -16.28 14.46 -1.06
C TRP A 138 -17.67 13.83 -1.10
N ALA A 139 -18.32 13.80 -2.27
CA ALA A 139 -19.55 13.05 -2.45
C ALA A 139 -19.33 11.55 -2.15
N HIS A 140 -18.26 10.95 -2.66
CA HIS A 140 -17.93 9.55 -2.43
C HIS A 140 -17.57 9.23 -0.97
N VAL A 141 -16.97 10.18 -0.25
CA VAL A 141 -16.62 10.04 1.17
C VAL A 141 -17.85 10.21 2.07
N ILE A 142 -18.75 11.14 1.77
CA ILE A 142 -19.90 11.47 2.65
C ILE A 142 -21.08 10.52 2.45
N THR A 143 -21.38 10.15 1.20
CA THR A 143 -22.57 9.36 0.86
C THR A 143 -22.67 7.97 1.50
N PRO A 144 -21.59 7.23 1.82
CA PRO A 144 -21.68 5.98 2.58
C PRO A 144 -22.30 6.18 3.96
N PHE A 145 -21.92 7.24 4.67
CA PHE A 145 -22.47 7.57 6.00
C PHE A 145 -23.96 7.92 5.90
N LEU A 146 -24.32 8.71 4.88
CA LEU A 146 -25.73 9.03 4.60
C LEU A 146 -26.53 7.77 4.23
N ALA A 147 -25.96 6.86 3.43
CA ALA A 147 -26.61 5.61 3.05
C ALA A 147 -26.85 4.70 4.28
N VAL A 148 -25.87 4.57 5.18
CA VAL A 148 -26.03 3.83 6.44
C VAL A 148 -27.13 4.45 7.30
N TRP A 149 -27.13 5.77 7.46
CA TRP A 149 -28.15 6.48 8.24
C TRP A 149 -29.56 6.30 7.64
N LEU A 150 -29.72 6.53 6.33
CA LEU A 150 -30.99 6.35 5.63
C LEU A 150 -31.46 4.88 5.65
N TYR A 151 -30.53 3.91 5.58
CA TYR A 151 -30.86 2.50 5.75
C TYR A 151 -31.43 2.19 7.13
N ILE A 152 -30.83 2.75 8.20
CA ILE A 152 -31.36 2.62 9.56
C ILE A 152 -32.78 3.20 9.63
N LEU A 153 -32.99 4.43 9.13
CA LEU A 153 -34.32 5.06 9.10
C LEU A 153 -35.34 4.24 8.30
N HIS A 154 -34.93 3.71 7.14
CA HIS A 154 -35.79 2.87 6.29
C HIS A 154 -36.22 1.59 7.02
N ARG A 155 -35.33 0.98 7.81
CA ARG A 155 -35.62 -0.23 8.57
C ARG A 155 -36.34 0.02 9.89
N LEU A 156 -36.16 1.17 10.53
CA LEU A 156 -36.98 1.59 11.68
C LEU A 156 -38.44 1.84 11.27
N ALA A 157 -38.66 2.36 10.06
CA ALA A 157 -40.00 2.46 9.46
C ALA A 157 -40.54 1.11 8.92
N GLY A 158 -39.77 0.02 9.00
CA GLY A 158 -40.07 -1.28 8.40
C GLY A 158 -39.76 -2.46 9.32
N PRO A 159 -39.31 -3.63 8.79
CA PRO A 159 -38.94 -4.78 9.61
C PRO A 159 -37.69 -4.52 10.46
N LYS A 160 -37.74 -4.94 11.73
CA LYS A 160 -36.69 -4.73 12.75
C LYS A 160 -35.28 -5.07 12.23
N ILE A 161 -34.29 -4.26 12.61
CA ILE A 161 -32.87 -4.48 12.34
C ILE A 161 -32.33 -5.55 13.30
N LYS A 162 -31.50 -6.47 12.79
CA LYS A 162 -30.76 -7.41 13.63
C LYS A 162 -29.47 -6.76 14.14
N TRP A 163 -29.60 -5.87 15.13
CA TRP A 163 -28.48 -5.08 15.67
C TRP A 163 -27.28 -5.90 16.09
N LYS A 164 -27.50 -7.08 16.69
CA LYS A 164 -26.41 -8.00 17.09
C LYS A 164 -25.49 -8.35 15.92
N ALA A 165 -26.04 -8.64 14.74
CA ALA A 165 -25.23 -8.97 13.56
C ALA A 165 -24.40 -7.78 13.06
N GLY A 166 -24.97 -6.57 13.09
CA GLY A 166 -24.27 -5.34 12.71
C GLY A 166 -23.12 -5.01 13.67
N VAL A 167 -23.36 -5.10 14.98
CA VAL A 167 -22.33 -4.88 16.00
C VAL A 167 -21.23 -5.94 15.93
N SER A 168 -21.58 -7.22 15.77
CA SER A 168 -20.59 -8.29 15.62
C SER A 168 -19.72 -8.10 14.37
N TRP A 169 -20.31 -7.71 13.25
CA TRP A 169 -19.54 -7.39 12.03
C TRP A 169 -18.62 -6.19 12.25
N ALA A 170 -19.13 -5.09 12.81
CA ALA A 170 -18.34 -3.89 13.06
C ALA A 170 -17.16 -4.16 14.01
N ALA A 171 -17.38 -4.95 15.07
CA ALA A 171 -16.32 -5.37 15.98
C ALA A 171 -15.27 -6.25 15.29
N ALA A 172 -15.71 -7.25 14.50
CA ALA A 172 -14.80 -8.12 13.76
C ALA A 172 -13.96 -7.33 12.75
N VAL A 173 -14.58 -6.43 11.98
CA VAL A 173 -13.87 -5.53 11.05
C VAL A 173 -12.91 -4.62 11.80
N GLY A 174 -13.33 -4.05 12.94
CA GLY A 174 -12.46 -3.21 13.77
C GLY A 174 -11.19 -3.94 14.20
N VAL A 175 -11.33 -5.18 14.72
CA VAL A 175 -10.17 -6.01 15.13
C VAL A 175 -9.27 -6.32 13.94
N VAL A 176 -9.84 -6.74 12.81
CA VAL A 176 -9.06 -7.07 11.60
C VAL A 176 -8.34 -5.84 11.06
N VAL A 177 -9.03 -4.70 10.92
CA VAL A 177 -8.43 -3.47 10.41
C VAL A 177 -7.32 -2.97 11.34
N VAL A 178 -7.53 -2.99 12.66
CA VAL A 178 -6.47 -2.63 13.63
C VAL A 178 -5.26 -3.55 13.50
N GLY A 179 -5.48 -4.87 13.39
CA GLY A 179 -4.40 -5.84 13.18
C GLY A 179 -3.65 -5.60 11.86
N MET A 180 -4.38 -5.37 10.76
CA MET A 180 -3.79 -5.06 9.45
C MET A 180 -2.99 -3.76 9.49
N VAL A 181 -3.52 -2.71 10.12
CA VAL A 181 -2.83 -1.42 10.28
C VAL A 181 -1.56 -1.57 11.11
N ALA A 182 -1.62 -2.30 12.24
CA ALA A 182 -0.45 -2.55 13.07
C ALA A 182 0.66 -3.27 12.28
N LEU A 183 0.30 -4.34 11.55
CA LEU A 183 1.23 -5.06 10.68
C LEU A 183 1.74 -4.19 9.53
N HIS A 184 0.89 -3.34 8.95
CA HIS A 184 1.25 -2.42 7.88
C HIS A 184 2.29 -1.40 8.34
N THR A 185 2.15 -0.89 9.56
CA THR A 185 3.11 0.08 10.14
C THR A 185 4.43 -0.56 10.57
N GLN A 186 4.52 -1.89 10.57
CA GLN A 186 5.78 -2.59 10.82
C GLN A 186 6.52 -2.75 9.49
N ASP A 187 7.83 -2.52 9.51
CA ASP A 187 8.70 -2.81 8.38
C ASP A 187 9.39 -4.16 8.63
N PRO A 188 8.94 -5.26 8.00
CA PRO A 188 9.55 -6.57 8.17
C PRO A 188 11.00 -6.59 7.69
N ARG A 189 11.38 -5.69 6.78
CA ARG A 189 12.77 -5.57 6.32
C ARG A 189 13.70 -5.14 7.43
N LYS A 190 13.20 -4.49 8.50
CA LYS A 190 14.03 -4.15 9.68
C LYS A 190 14.24 -5.34 10.62
N TRP A 191 13.47 -6.41 10.45
CA TRP A 191 13.53 -7.60 11.31
C TRP A 191 14.72 -8.46 10.89
N ASN A 192 15.53 -8.87 11.86
CA ASN A 192 16.72 -9.71 11.65
C ASN A 192 17.83 -9.12 10.77
N VAL A 193 17.79 -7.82 10.42
CA VAL A 193 18.92 -7.16 9.75
C VAL A 193 20.12 -7.15 10.71
N VAL A 194 21.18 -7.83 10.28
CA VAL A 194 22.47 -7.84 10.97
C VAL A 194 23.05 -6.44 10.85
N GLY A 195 23.22 -5.77 11.99
CA GLY A 195 23.94 -4.51 12.06
C GLY A 195 25.39 -4.74 12.46
N PRO A 196 26.30 -3.81 12.16
CA PRO A 196 27.65 -3.84 12.72
C PRO A 196 27.59 -3.83 14.24
N LYS A 197 28.51 -4.58 14.90
CA LYS A 197 28.64 -4.58 16.37
C LYS A 197 28.91 -3.18 16.94
N GLU A 198 29.53 -2.31 16.13
CA GLU A 198 29.88 -0.92 16.49
C GLU A 198 28.76 0.08 16.16
N GLY A 199 27.62 -0.38 15.62
CA GLY A 199 26.55 0.49 15.12
C GLY A 199 27.06 1.44 14.03
N VAL A 200 26.53 2.66 14.00
CA VAL A 200 26.88 3.67 12.96
C VAL A 200 28.38 3.97 12.90
N LYS A 201 29.13 3.78 14.00
CA LYS A 201 30.60 3.97 14.02
C LYS A 201 31.36 3.01 13.10
N TYR A 202 30.74 1.91 12.69
CA TYR A 202 31.34 1.04 11.68
C TYR A 202 31.65 1.79 10.39
N PHE A 203 30.80 2.76 9.99
CA PHE A 203 31.02 3.45 8.74
C PHE A 203 32.16 4.47 8.82
N GLU A 204 32.61 4.85 10.02
CA GLU A 204 33.74 5.76 10.19
C GLU A 204 35.08 5.07 9.82
N PRO A 205 36.04 5.81 9.22
CA PRO A 205 36.05 7.26 8.98
C PRO A 205 35.34 7.76 7.73
N SER A 206 34.67 6.90 6.94
CA SER A 206 33.78 7.40 5.89
C SER A 206 32.60 8.14 6.52
N LEU A 207 32.05 9.14 5.82
CA LEU A 207 30.81 9.79 6.24
C LEU A 207 29.56 9.13 5.66
N ALA A 208 29.74 8.08 4.85
CA ALA A 208 28.66 7.29 4.30
C ALA A 208 27.83 6.63 5.40
N ARG A 209 26.50 6.59 5.23
CA ARG A 209 25.59 6.00 6.22
C ARG A 209 24.46 5.25 5.54
N THR A 210 24.02 4.18 6.19
CA THR A 210 22.74 3.54 5.88
C THR A 210 21.61 4.22 6.65
N ALA A 211 20.42 4.37 6.07
CA ALA A 211 19.26 4.97 6.73
C ALA A 211 18.89 4.29 8.07
N SER A 212 19.13 2.97 8.17
CA SER A 212 18.84 2.18 9.38
C SER A 212 20.00 2.11 10.39
N GLY A 213 21.19 2.57 10.01
CA GLY A 213 22.45 2.33 10.73
C GLY A 213 22.91 0.86 10.75
N LYS A 214 22.30 -0.02 9.95
CA LYS A 214 22.60 -1.45 9.84
C LYS A 214 23.16 -1.78 8.46
N PHE A 215 23.63 -3.02 8.25
CA PHE A 215 24.07 -3.43 6.92
C PHE A 215 22.89 -3.56 5.94
N ILE A 216 23.20 -3.36 4.65
CA ILE A 216 22.28 -3.63 3.53
C ILE A 216 22.74 -4.93 2.87
N PRO A 217 21.85 -5.92 2.65
CA PRO A 217 22.22 -7.17 1.99
C PRO A 217 22.92 -6.94 0.64
N ALA A 218 23.98 -7.71 0.38
CA ALA A 218 24.78 -7.55 -0.83
C ALA A 218 23.98 -7.82 -2.12
N ASP A 219 23.06 -8.77 -2.08
CA ASP A 219 22.15 -9.09 -3.17
C ASP A 219 21.21 -7.92 -3.50
N THR A 220 20.72 -7.19 -2.50
CA THR A 220 19.94 -5.97 -2.73
C THR A 220 20.78 -4.90 -3.44
N LEU A 221 22.05 -4.75 -3.06
CA LEU A 221 22.97 -3.80 -3.69
C LEU A 221 23.46 -4.24 -5.07
N MET A 222 23.34 -5.50 -5.45
CA MET A 222 23.89 -6.08 -6.70
C MET A 222 22.80 -6.46 -7.72
N MET A 223 21.79 -5.60 -7.90
CA MET A 223 20.63 -5.85 -8.76
C MET A 223 20.82 -5.44 -10.23
N ASP A 224 22.05 -5.18 -10.69
CA ASP A 224 22.31 -4.64 -12.03
C ASP A 224 21.72 -5.48 -13.17
N LYS A 225 21.72 -6.82 -13.02
CA LYS A 225 21.11 -7.73 -14.00
C LYS A 225 19.60 -7.54 -14.10
N TYR A 226 18.93 -7.34 -12.96
CA TYR A 226 17.49 -7.06 -12.94
C TYR A 226 17.20 -5.72 -13.65
N CYS A 227 18.05 -4.71 -13.43
CA CYS A 227 17.94 -3.43 -14.13
C CYS A 227 18.15 -3.58 -15.65
N GLN A 228 19.14 -4.40 -16.05
CA GLN A 228 19.50 -4.65 -17.45
C GLN A 228 18.35 -5.26 -18.27
N GLU A 229 17.49 -6.09 -17.66
CA GLU A 229 16.34 -6.70 -18.35
C GLU A 229 15.42 -5.66 -19.00
N CYS A 230 15.31 -4.46 -18.40
CA CYS A 230 14.51 -3.36 -18.91
C CYS A 230 15.34 -2.17 -19.45
N HIS A 231 16.60 -2.01 -19.00
CA HIS A 231 17.49 -0.89 -19.33
C HIS A 231 18.85 -1.34 -19.89
N PRO A 232 18.87 -2.03 -21.04
CA PRO A 232 20.10 -2.63 -21.56
C PRO A 232 21.12 -1.60 -22.06
N ASP A 233 20.66 -0.45 -22.57
CA ASP A 233 21.50 0.65 -23.05
C ASP A 233 22.22 1.39 -21.91
N VAL A 234 21.48 1.67 -20.83
CA VAL A 234 22.05 2.28 -19.61
C VAL A 234 23.04 1.32 -18.95
N TYR A 235 22.69 0.03 -18.87
CA TYR A 235 23.59 -1.00 -18.35
C TYR A 235 24.90 -1.04 -19.16
N GLU A 236 24.83 -1.01 -20.49
CA GLU A 236 26.02 -1.06 -21.33
C GLU A 236 26.95 0.15 -21.10
N GLY A 237 26.35 1.34 -20.92
CA GLY A 237 27.10 2.54 -20.57
C GLY A 237 27.74 2.45 -19.18
N TRP A 238 27.01 1.93 -18.19
CA TRP A 238 27.55 1.69 -16.85
C TRP A 238 28.68 0.66 -16.85
N PHE A 239 28.52 -0.46 -17.54
CA PHE A 239 29.47 -1.57 -17.58
C PHE A 239 30.85 -1.14 -18.08
N HIS A 240 30.91 -0.16 -19.00
CA HIS A 240 32.15 0.40 -19.52
C HIS A 240 32.66 1.63 -18.74
N SER A 241 31.99 2.00 -17.64
CA SER A 241 32.29 3.23 -16.91
C SER A 241 33.29 3.04 -15.77
N VAL A 242 33.90 4.15 -15.35
CA VAL A 242 34.75 4.20 -14.15
C VAL A 242 33.99 3.86 -12.85
N HIS A 243 32.67 3.95 -12.84
CA HIS A 243 31.86 3.53 -11.68
C HIS A 243 31.78 2.02 -11.57
N HIS A 244 31.63 1.30 -12.68
CA HIS A 244 31.73 -0.16 -12.67
C HIS A 244 33.13 -0.61 -12.24
N PHE A 245 34.18 0.03 -12.78
CA PHE A 245 35.57 -0.26 -12.45
C PHE A 245 36.10 0.51 -11.22
N SER A 246 35.24 0.83 -10.25
CA SER A 246 35.65 1.63 -9.08
C SER A 246 36.29 0.82 -7.96
N SER A 247 36.07 -0.50 -7.93
CA SER A 247 36.42 -1.37 -6.79
C SER A 247 37.64 -2.26 -7.12
N PHE A 248 37.76 -3.43 -6.49
CA PHE A 248 38.91 -4.33 -6.65
C PHE A 248 39.01 -4.96 -8.05
N ASN A 249 38.04 -4.71 -8.93
CA ASN A 249 38.05 -5.09 -10.35
C ASN A 249 38.93 -4.18 -11.23
N ASN A 250 39.56 -3.16 -10.65
CA ASN A 250 40.48 -2.24 -11.31
C ASN A 250 41.89 -2.37 -10.71
N GLU A 251 42.86 -2.88 -11.47
CA GLU A 251 44.21 -3.22 -10.98
C GLU A 251 44.96 -2.04 -10.31
N PRO A 252 44.99 -0.82 -10.88
CA PRO A 252 45.52 0.36 -10.19
C PRO A 252 44.91 0.65 -8.81
N TYR A 253 43.58 0.55 -8.70
CA TYR A 253 42.90 0.75 -7.42
C TYR A 253 43.21 -0.40 -6.47
N PHE A 254 43.09 -1.63 -6.95
CA PHE A 254 43.41 -2.86 -6.22
C PHE A 254 44.80 -2.80 -5.59
N PHE A 255 45.82 -2.43 -6.36
CA PHE A 255 47.19 -2.26 -5.86
C PHE A 255 47.24 -1.22 -4.73
N SER A 256 46.66 -0.04 -4.96
CA SER A 256 46.69 1.08 -4.03
C SER A 256 46.00 0.75 -2.69
N ILE A 257 44.81 0.16 -2.76
CA ILE A 257 44.04 -0.19 -1.56
C ILE A 257 44.64 -1.39 -0.83
N SER A 258 45.21 -2.36 -1.55
CA SER A 258 45.87 -3.53 -0.94
C SER A 258 47.10 -3.12 -0.15
N GLU A 259 47.97 -2.29 -0.73
CA GLU A 259 49.15 -1.77 -0.02
C GLU A 259 48.74 -0.86 1.15
N THR A 260 47.70 -0.05 0.97
CA THR A 260 47.13 0.76 2.07
C THR A 260 46.67 -0.14 3.21
N ARG A 261 45.85 -1.16 2.93
CA ARG A 261 45.34 -2.10 3.94
C ARG A 261 46.49 -2.83 4.65
N LYS A 262 47.50 -3.28 3.91
CA LYS A 262 48.70 -3.91 4.49
C LYS A 262 49.42 -2.97 5.45
N LYS A 263 49.65 -1.71 5.05
CA LYS A 263 50.32 -0.71 5.89
C LYS A 263 49.51 -0.32 7.12
N MET A 264 48.18 -0.23 7.00
CA MET A 264 47.30 0.02 8.14
C MET A 264 47.29 -1.17 9.10
N LEU A 265 47.30 -2.41 8.59
CA LEU A 265 47.41 -3.60 9.42
C LEU A 265 48.74 -3.63 10.18
N GLU A 266 49.87 -3.33 9.51
CA GLU A 266 51.20 -3.22 10.15
C GLU A 266 51.25 -2.12 11.24
N ARG A 267 50.58 -0.98 11.02
CA ARG A 267 50.61 0.19 11.93
C ARG A 267 49.61 0.10 13.09
N ASP A 268 48.37 -0.28 12.78
CA ASP A 268 47.20 -0.14 13.66
C ASP A 268 46.59 -1.48 14.08
N GLY A 269 47.09 -2.59 13.54
CA GLY A 269 46.55 -3.93 13.78
C GLY A 269 45.16 -4.16 13.16
N ASN A 270 44.66 -3.26 12.32
CA ASN A 270 43.40 -3.37 11.61
C ASN A 270 43.38 -2.53 10.32
N VAL A 271 42.37 -2.74 9.48
CA VAL A 271 42.23 -2.05 8.19
C VAL A 271 41.17 -0.94 8.18
N LYS A 272 40.62 -0.55 9.34
CA LYS A 272 39.45 0.34 9.41
C LYS A 272 39.65 1.70 8.75
N ALA A 273 40.89 2.22 8.74
CA ALA A 273 41.20 3.47 8.04
C ALA A 273 40.89 3.39 6.52
N SER A 274 40.94 2.19 5.92
CA SER A 274 40.59 1.99 4.51
C SER A 274 39.10 2.15 4.21
N ARG A 275 38.22 2.17 5.22
CA ARG A 275 36.79 2.47 5.04
C ARG A 275 36.55 3.87 4.46
N TRP A 276 37.50 4.81 4.67
CA TRP A 276 37.50 6.12 4.01
C TRP A 276 37.38 5.98 2.48
N CYS A 277 38.10 5.03 1.89
CA CYS A 277 38.05 4.72 0.47
C CYS A 277 36.75 3.98 0.11
N ALA A 278 36.34 3.05 0.98
CA ALA A 278 35.24 2.11 0.72
C ALA A 278 33.89 2.79 0.51
N GLY A 279 33.63 3.92 1.19
CA GLY A 279 32.39 4.69 1.00
C GLY A 279 32.20 5.24 -0.42
N CYS A 280 33.27 5.42 -1.19
CA CYS A 280 33.19 5.83 -2.59
C CYS A 280 33.44 4.65 -3.55
N HIS A 281 34.43 3.81 -3.26
CA HIS A 281 34.95 2.84 -4.23
C HIS A 281 34.37 1.43 -4.08
N ASP A 282 34.10 1.02 -2.84
CA ASP A 282 33.69 -0.34 -2.49
C ASP A 282 32.35 -0.37 -1.73
N PRO A 283 31.30 0.34 -2.19
CA PRO A 283 30.07 0.51 -1.43
C PRO A 283 29.36 -0.82 -1.16
N VAL A 284 29.39 -1.76 -2.11
CA VAL A 284 28.74 -3.08 -1.95
C VAL A 284 29.36 -3.90 -0.81
N PRO A 285 30.67 -4.23 -0.80
CA PRO A 285 31.26 -4.94 0.34
C PRO A 285 31.21 -4.10 1.63
N PHE A 286 31.25 -2.77 1.53
CA PHE A 286 31.24 -1.91 2.70
C PHE A 286 29.91 -1.92 3.44
N PHE A 287 28.80 -1.64 2.74
CA PHE A 287 27.47 -1.60 3.34
C PHE A 287 26.90 -2.99 3.66
N SER A 288 27.38 -4.05 3.02
CA SER A 288 27.01 -5.43 3.38
C SER A 288 27.76 -5.98 4.59
N GLY A 289 28.79 -5.27 5.08
CA GLY A 289 29.63 -5.70 6.19
C GLY A 289 30.77 -6.64 5.79
N ALA A 290 30.83 -7.08 4.53
CA ALA A 290 31.88 -7.97 4.04
C ALA A 290 33.28 -7.32 4.07
N PHE A 291 33.38 -6.00 3.91
CA PHE A 291 34.65 -5.28 3.75
C PHE A 291 35.63 -5.43 4.94
N ASP A 292 35.07 -5.62 6.14
CA ASP A 292 35.82 -5.79 7.39
C ASP A 292 35.81 -7.24 7.90
N ASP A 293 35.18 -8.16 7.17
CA ASP A 293 35.29 -9.58 7.47
C ASP A 293 36.79 -9.97 7.39
N PRO A 294 37.39 -10.52 8.47
CA PRO A 294 38.77 -10.99 8.44
C PRO A 294 39.06 -11.98 7.30
N ASP A 295 38.03 -12.73 6.87
CA ASP A 295 38.12 -13.71 5.80
C ASP A 295 37.71 -13.13 4.42
N PHE A 296 37.58 -11.80 4.31
CA PHE A 296 37.23 -11.13 3.06
C PHE A 296 38.33 -11.29 1.99
N ASP A 297 38.12 -12.23 1.08
CA ASP A 297 38.98 -12.42 -0.09
C ASP A 297 38.71 -11.32 -1.13
N ILE A 298 39.51 -10.25 -1.09
CA ILE A 298 39.43 -9.11 -2.03
C ILE A 298 39.60 -9.48 -3.51
N ARG A 299 40.02 -10.72 -3.84
CA ARG A 299 40.15 -11.20 -5.22
C ARG A 299 39.01 -12.09 -5.65
N LYS A 300 38.40 -12.84 -4.73
CA LYS A 300 37.38 -13.84 -5.09
C LYS A 300 35.99 -13.54 -4.57
N HIS A 301 35.86 -12.68 -3.57
CA HIS A 301 34.57 -12.39 -2.99
C HIS A 301 33.66 -11.70 -4.03
N PRO A 302 32.41 -12.16 -4.23
CA PRO A 302 31.53 -11.62 -5.27
C PRO A 302 31.33 -10.10 -5.19
N THR A 303 31.26 -9.55 -3.98
CA THR A 303 31.09 -8.11 -3.77
C THR A 303 32.35 -7.29 -4.07
N ALA A 304 33.55 -7.89 -4.05
CA ALA A 304 34.80 -7.16 -4.27
C ALA A 304 34.92 -6.60 -5.70
N HIS A 305 34.17 -7.16 -6.65
CA HIS A 305 34.21 -6.75 -8.06
C HIS A 305 32.96 -6.01 -8.51
N ALA A 306 32.07 -5.65 -7.57
CA ALA A 306 30.78 -5.06 -7.91
C ALA A 306 30.87 -3.60 -8.38
N GLY A 307 31.89 -2.86 -7.91
CA GLY A 307 31.99 -1.42 -8.18
C GLY A 307 30.85 -0.63 -7.54
N ILE A 308 30.54 0.53 -8.13
CA ILE A 308 29.34 1.30 -7.85
C ILE A 308 28.23 0.80 -8.79
N THR A 309 27.33 -0.02 -8.26
CA THR A 309 26.20 -0.63 -8.98
C THR A 309 25.07 0.38 -9.24
N CYS A 310 24.09 -0.01 -10.07
CA CYS A 310 22.87 0.76 -10.29
C CYS A 310 22.16 1.05 -8.96
N THR A 311 21.96 0.03 -8.12
CA THR A 311 21.29 0.19 -6.82
C THR A 311 22.07 1.13 -5.91
N VAL A 312 23.39 1.01 -5.83
CA VAL A 312 24.21 1.89 -4.98
C VAL A 312 23.95 3.37 -5.30
N CYS A 313 23.88 3.74 -6.57
CA CYS A 313 23.57 5.11 -6.96
C CYS A 313 22.11 5.48 -6.72
N HIS A 314 21.18 4.62 -7.13
CA HIS A 314 19.75 4.92 -7.13
C HIS A 314 19.08 4.78 -5.77
N ALA A 315 19.75 4.16 -4.79
CA ALA A 315 19.27 4.04 -3.42
C ALA A 315 19.82 5.13 -2.47
N ILE A 316 20.62 6.08 -2.99
CA ILE A 316 21.00 7.27 -2.22
C ILE A 316 19.79 8.17 -2.08
N THR A 317 19.36 8.40 -0.84
CA THR A 317 18.18 9.21 -0.52
C THR A 317 18.54 10.64 -0.14
N HIS A 318 19.76 10.87 0.36
CA HIS A 318 20.19 12.21 0.78
C HIS A 318 21.71 12.38 0.65
N VAL A 319 22.16 13.50 0.07
CA VAL A 319 23.54 14.01 0.23
C VAL A 319 23.60 14.87 1.49
N ASN A 320 24.29 14.40 2.52
CA ASN A 320 24.26 15.02 3.85
C ASN A 320 25.18 16.26 3.94
N SER A 321 26.26 16.30 3.16
CA SER A 321 27.10 17.50 3.03
C SER A 321 27.95 17.51 1.77
N THR A 322 28.65 18.62 1.54
CA THR A 322 29.64 18.79 0.46
C THR A 322 31.05 18.34 0.87
N LYS A 323 31.21 17.68 2.03
CA LYS A 323 32.51 17.15 2.45
C LYS A 323 32.90 15.99 1.54
N GLY A 324 34.09 16.05 0.94
CA GLY A 324 34.62 15.03 0.02
C GLY A 324 35.05 13.73 0.72
N ASN A 325 34.09 13.02 1.33
CA ASN A 325 34.30 11.75 2.04
C ASN A 325 33.01 10.91 2.09
N ALA A 326 32.34 10.77 0.94
CA ALA A 326 31.13 9.98 0.79
C ALA A 326 29.99 10.35 1.76
N ASP A 327 29.79 11.63 2.08
CA ASP A 327 28.77 12.05 3.06
C ASP A 327 27.35 12.00 2.47
N TYR A 328 26.85 10.79 2.28
CA TYR A 328 25.52 10.48 1.79
C TYR A 328 24.83 9.41 2.63
N THR A 329 23.51 9.38 2.54
CA THR A 329 22.64 8.37 3.14
C THR A 329 22.10 7.46 2.04
N ILE A 330 22.34 6.15 2.17
CA ILE A 330 21.80 5.10 1.30
C ILE A 330 20.75 4.28 2.05
N GLU A 331 19.72 3.83 1.33
CA GLU A 331 18.69 2.92 1.85
C GLU A 331 18.69 1.60 1.07
N GLU A 332 17.99 0.58 1.59
CA GLU A 332 17.78 -0.71 0.93
C GLU A 332 16.68 -0.66 -0.14
#